data_AF-A0A2I0HJ99-F1
#
_entry.id   AF-A0A2I0HJ99-F1
#
_cell.length_a   1.000
_cell.length_b   1.000
_cell.length_c   1.000
_cell.angle_alpha   90.00
_cell.angle_beta   90.00
_cell.angle_gamma   90.00
#
_symmetry.space_group_name_H-M   'P 1'
#
loop_
_entity.id
_entity.type
_entity.pdbx_description
1 polymer ?
#
loop_
_entity_poly.entity_id
_entity_poly.type
_entity_poly.pdbx_seq_one_letter_code
_entity_poly.pdbx_strand_id
1 'polypeptide(L)'
;MSSSESAEAPAVSKKAAKKEAAKAEKLRRRMEEASISISAAAQAAEQENDPLSANYGDAPLSELQSKSEVDFPYTEVGSLAEHLKDQVVLVRGRAQTIRAVGKKMAFLVVRERGFTVQVVVTEQADVVSRQMVKYVAALNRESIIDVEGIVSVPAEPIKGASQKVEIQVRKLYCISRAVPTLPINLEDAARSEAEIQRALE
;
A
#
# COMPACT_ATOMS: atom_id res chain seq x y z
N MET A 1 40.17 -62.16 2.04
CA MET A 1 38.84 -61.96 2.62
C MET A 1 39.01 -61.14 3.90
N SER A 2 38.64 -59.86 3.87
CA SER A 2 38.52 -59.05 5.08
C SER A 2 37.20 -58.29 4.94
N SER A 3 36.27 -58.61 5.84
CA SER A 3 34.91 -58.10 5.85
C SER A 3 34.87 -56.68 6.40
N SER A 4 33.90 -55.95 5.85
CA SER A 4 33.36 -54.64 6.22
C SER A 4 33.17 -54.39 7.72
N GLU A 5 33.38 -53.14 8.15
CA GLU A 5 32.47 -52.49 9.09
C GLU A 5 32.44 -50.98 8.86
N SER A 6 31.28 -50.49 8.44
CA SER A 6 30.93 -49.08 8.27
C SER A 6 30.25 -48.61 9.56
N ALA A 7 30.79 -47.57 10.23
CA ALA A 7 30.14 -46.95 11.39
C ALA A 7 29.38 -45.68 10.95
N GLU A 8 28.06 -45.74 11.09
CA GLU A 8 27.08 -44.67 10.84
C GLU A 8 27.20 -43.49 11.82
N ALA A 9 27.01 -42.28 11.28
CA ALA A 9 26.85 -41.02 12.00
C ALA A 9 25.34 -40.62 12.12
N PRO A 10 24.95 -39.62 12.93
CA PRO A 10 23.70 -39.57 13.71
C PRO A 10 22.43 -39.14 12.95
N ALA A 11 21.37 -39.95 13.02
CA ALA A 11 20.06 -39.65 12.42
C ALA A 11 19.03 -39.01 13.39
N VAL A 12 19.30 -38.97 14.70
CA VAL A 12 18.31 -38.58 15.74
C VAL A 12 18.24 -37.06 15.96
N SER A 13 19.33 -36.31 15.72
CA SER A 13 19.43 -34.86 15.99
C SER A 13 18.61 -33.98 15.03
N LYS A 14 18.43 -34.40 13.77
CA LYS A 14 17.73 -33.59 12.74
C LYS A 14 16.21 -33.46 12.95
N LYS A 15 15.56 -34.44 13.60
CA LYS A 15 14.11 -34.40 13.87
C LYS A 15 13.73 -33.48 15.03
N ALA A 16 14.56 -33.43 16.08
CA ALA A 16 14.34 -32.54 17.23
C ALA A 16 14.47 -31.06 16.82
N ALA A 17 15.53 -30.72 16.07
CA ALA A 17 15.75 -29.37 15.56
C ALA A 17 14.61 -28.87 14.65
N LYS A 18 14.06 -29.73 13.78
CA LYS A 18 12.93 -29.38 12.90
C LYS A 18 11.63 -29.12 13.67
N LYS A 19 11.39 -29.83 14.78
CA LYS A 19 10.19 -29.65 15.63
C LYS A 19 10.28 -28.37 16.46
N GLU A 20 11.48 -28.01 16.92
CA GLU A 20 11.73 -26.77 17.65
C GLU A 20 11.63 -25.54 16.74
N ALA A 21 12.21 -25.61 15.53
CA ALA A 21 12.05 -24.56 14.52
C ALA A 21 10.58 -24.31 14.15
N ALA A 22 9.79 -25.36 13.94
CA ALA A 22 8.35 -25.22 13.63
C ALA A 22 7.54 -24.62 14.81
N LYS A 23 7.91 -24.93 16.06
CA LYS A 23 7.28 -24.31 17.24
C LYS A 23 7.67 -22.84 17.39
N ALA A 24 8.94 -22.51 17.15
CA ALA A 24 9.43 -21.14 17.19
C ALA A 24 8.77 -20.27 16.11
N GLU A 25 8.63 -20.78 14.88
CA GLU A 25 7.94 -20.08 13.78
C GLU A 25 6.45 -19.86 14.10
N LYS A 26 5.76 -20.88 14.62
CA LYS A 26 4.35 -20.75 15.05
C LYS A 26 4.17 -19.72 16.16
N LEU A 27 5.10 -19.66 17.12
CA LEU A 27 5.07 -18.67 18.20
C LEU A 27 5.33 -17.27 17.66
N ARG A 28 6.32 -17.12 16.76
CA ARG A 28 6.62 -15.85 16.07
C ARG A 28 5.42 -15.32 15.30
N ARG A 29 4.78 -16.18 14.51
CA ARG A 29 3.58 -15.84 13.74
C ARG A 29 2.41 -15.41 14.65
N ARG A 30 2.18 -16.10 15.77
CA ARG A 30 1.17 -15.69 16.75
C ARG A 30 1.48 -14.35 17.41
N MET A 31 2.74 -14.09 17.75
CA MET A 31 3.16 -12.81 18.33
C MET A 31 3.01 -11.67 17.31
N GLU A 32 3.34 -11.92 16.04
CA GLU A 32 3.15 -10.97 14.96
C GLU A 32 1.66 -10.67 14.73
N GLU A 33 0.82 -11.70 14.61
CA GLU A 33 -0.64 -11.55 14.50
C GLU A 33 -1.23 -10.79 15.71
N ALA A 34 -0.79 -11.10 16.94
CA ALA A 34 -1.21 -10.38 18.13
C ALA A 34 -0.75 -8.90 18.10
N SER A 35 0.49 -8.63 17.69
CA SER A 35 1.00 -7.26 17.58
C SER A 35 0.27 -6.43 16.52
N ILE A 36 -0.11 -7.06 15.40
CA ILE A 36 -0.92 -6.44 14.35
C ILE A 36 -2.33 -6.16 14.88
N SER A 37 -2.92 -7.07 15.64
CA SER A 37 -4.25 -6.86 16.23
C SER A 37 -4.28 -5.72 17.26
N ILE A 38 -3.23 -5.61 18.09
CA ILE A 38 -3.11 -4.54 19.10
C ILE A 38 -2.89 -3.19 18.40
N SER A 39 -2.04 -3.13 17.38
CA SER A 39 -1.80 -1.88 16.64
C SER A 39 -3.02 -1.45 15.83
N ALA A 40 -3.75 -2.40 15.21
CA ALA A 40 -5.01 -2.12 14.52
C ALA A 40 -6.09 -1.60 15.47
N ALA A 41 -6.22 -2.19 16.68
CA ALA A 41 -7.19 -1.72 17.68
C ALA A 41 -6.85 -0.31 18.18
N ALA A 42 -5.58 0.00 18.41
CA ALA A 42 -5.15 1.35 18.79
C ALA A 42 -5.40 2.38 17.68
N GLN A 43 -5.14 1.99 16.42
CA GLN A 43 -5.44 2.85 15.26
C GLN A 43 -6.93 3.09 15.09
N ALA A 44 -7.77 2.07 15.27
CA ALA A 44 -9.22 2.18 15.20
C ALA A 44 -9.76 3.14 16.29
N ALA A 45 -9.25 3.05 17.52
CA ALA A 45 -9.64 3.96 18.59
C ALA A 45 -9.20 5.42 18.33
N GLU A 46 -8.04 5.64 17.73
CA GLU A 46 -7.60 6.97 17.29
C GLU A 46 -8.45 7.50 16.12
N GLN A 47 -8.91 6.61 15.23
CA GLN A 47 -9.82 6.92 14.13
C GLN A 47 -11.22 7.30 14.63
N GLU A 48 -11.79 6.57 15.59
CA GLU A 48 -13.13 6.92 16.13
C GLU A 48 -13.17 8.32 16.76
N ASN A 49 -12.03 8.79 17.29
CA ASN A 49 -11.92 10.14 17.86
C ASN A 49 -11.69 11.23 16.80
N ASP A 50 -11.51 10.87 15.53
CA ASP A 50 -11.32 11.79 14.42
C ASP A 50 -12.66 12.17 13.78
N PRO A 51 -13.05 13.47 13.78
CA PRO A 51 -14.27 13.95 13.12
C PRO A 51 -14.34 13.62 11.62
N LEU A 52 -13.20 13.39 10.96
CA LEU A 52 -13.09 13.12 9.53
C LEU A 52 -12.83 11.64 9.22
N SER A 53 -13.00 10.75 10.19
CA SER A 53 -12.81 9.30 10.03
C SER A 53 -13.66 8.68 8.93
N ALA A 54 -14.81 9.28 8.59
CA ALA A 54 -15.63 8.84 7.47
C ALA A 54 -14.93 8.99 6.09
N ASN A 55 -13.92 9.86 5.97
CA ASN A 55 -13.25 10.16 4.70
C ASN A 55 -12.12 9.18 4.37
N TYR A 56 -11.75 8.28 5.28
CA TYR A 56 -10.66 7.33 5.03
C TYR A 56 -10.78 6.05 5.83
N GLY A 57 -10.24 4.97 5.29
CA GLY A 57 -10.22 3.69 5.99
C GLY A 57 -10.21 2.51 5.03
N ASP A 58 -10.37 1.31 5.58
CA ASP A 58 -10.66 0.13 4.77
C ASP A 58 -12.15 0.14 4.42
N ALA A 59 -12.47 -0.06 3.14
CA ALA A 59 -13.85 -0.08 2.70
C ALA A 59 -14.58 -1.27 3.35
N PRO A 60 -15.71 -1.06 4.05
CA PRO A 60 -16.42 -2.15 4.68
C PRO A 60 -16.99 -3.10 3.63
N LEU A 61 -16.98 -4.41 3.92
CA LEU A 61 -17.45 -5.46 3.00
C LEU A 61 -18.88 -5.23 2.48
N SER A 62 -19.72 -4.56 3.28
CA SER A 62 -21.10 -4.20 2.91
C SER A 62 -21.18 -3.17 1.78
N GLU A 63 -20.18 -2.29 1.64
CA GLU A 63 -20.09 -1.28 0.57
C GLU A 63 -19.44 -1.86 -0.69
N LEU A 64 -18.71 -2.98 -0.57
CA LEU A 64 -18.19 -3.72 -1.71
C LEU A 64 -19.26 -4.57 -2.42
N GLN A 65 -20.40 -4.79 -1.77
CA GLN A 65 -21.55 -5.49 -2.36
C GLN A 65 -22.36 -4.51 -3.20
N SER A 66 -22.48 -4.79 -4.51
CA SER A 66 -23.26 -3.98 -5.46
C SER A 66 -24.72 -3.84 -5.01
N LYS A 67 -25.06 -2.72 -4.37
CA LYS A 67 -26.41 -2.42 -3.89
C LYS A 67 -27.08 -1.24 -4.61
N SER A 68 -26.36 -0.47 -5.43
CA SER A 68 -26.92 0.67 -6.17
C SER A 68 -26.06 1.05 -7.38
N GLU A 69 -26.63 1.88 -8.27
CA GLU A 69 -25.91 2.59 -9.32
C GLU A 69 -24.77 3.40 -8.70
N VAL A 70 -23.61 3.41 -9.36
CA VAL A 70 -22.45 4.18 -8.88
C VAL A 70 -22.79 5.66 -9.08
N ASP A 71 -23.07 6.38 -7.99
CA ASP A 71 -23.43 7.82 -8.04
C ASP A 71 -22.32 8.70 -8.66
N PHE A 72 -21.08 8.18 -8.75
CA PHE A 72 -19.94 8.88 -9.32
C PHE A 72 -19.09 7.95 -10.21
N PRO A 73 -19.04 8.17 -11.53
CA PRO A 73 -18.28 7.29 -12.42
C PRO A 73 -16.78 7.37 -12.13
N TYR A 74 -16.11 6.21 -12.19
CA TYR A 74 -14.66 6.15 -12.08
C TYR A 74 -14.01 6.83 -13.29
N THR A 75 -13.06 7.73 -13.01
CA THR A 75 -12.18 8.34 -14.01
C THR A 75 -10.94 7.45 -14.16
N GLU A 76 -10.64 7.07 -15.39
CA GLU A 76 -9.41 6.33 -15.69
C GLU A 76 -8.18 7.21 -15.44
N VAL A 77 -7.12 6.66 -14.86
CA VAL A 77 -5.88 7.40 -14.60
C VAL A 77 -5.29 7.98 -15.88
N GLY A 78 -5.38 7.23 -16.99
CA GLY A 78 -4.88 7.66 -18.30
C GLY A 78 -5.63 8.88 -18.88
N SER A 79 -6.87 9.13 -18.45
CA SER A 79 -7.67 10.27 -18.89
C SER A 79 -7.42 11.55 -18.08
N LEU A 80 -6.66 11.47 -16.99
CA LEU A 80 -6.35 12.62 -16.14
C LEU A 80 -5.41 13.59 -16.86
N ALA A 81 -5.92 14.76 -17.21
CA ALA A 81 -5.16 15.81 -17.88
C ALA A 81 -5.64 17.20 -17.44
N GLU A 82 -4.96 18.24 -17.92
CA GLU A 82 -5.18 19.63 -17.50
C GLU A 82 -6.62 20.14 -17.69
N HIS A 83 -7.38 19.59 -18.63
CA HIS A 83 -8.78 19.96 -18.84
C HIS A 83 -9.71 19.57 -17.69
N LEU A 84 -9.29 18.63 -16.83
CA LEU A 84 -10.00 18.23 -15.63
C LEU A 84 -9.58 19.03 -14.39
N LYS A 85 -8.72 20.04 -14.55
CA LYS A 85 -8.30 20.91 -13.45
C LYS A 85 -9.52 21.45 -12.69
N ASP A 86 -9.40 21.46 -11.36
CA ASP A 86 -10.42 21.92 -10.41
C ASP A 86 -11.71 21.07 -10.40
N GLN A 87 -11.74 19.94 -11.14
CA GLN A 87 -12.85 18.99 -11.09
C GLN A 87 -12.62 17.90 -10.04
N VAL A 88 -13.72 17.44 -9.44
CA VAL A 88 -13.73 16.28 -8.54
C VAL A 88 -13.72 15.02 -9.39
N VAL A 89 -12.76 14.14 -9.12
CA VAL A 89 -12.61 12.84 -9.78
C VAL A 89 -12.60 11.72 -8.74
N LEU A 90 -13.13 10.57 -9.13
CA LEU A 90 -13.02 9.33 -8.38
C LEU A 90 -12.16 8.35 -9.18
N VAL A 91 -11.04 7.92 -8.61
CA VAL A 91 -10.06 7.05 -9.29
C VAL A 91 -9.85 5.78 -8.49
N ARG A 92 -9.89 4.63 -9.16
CA ARG A 92 -9.52 3.34 -8.58
C ARG A 92 -8.17 2.90 -9.14
N GLY A 93 -7.22 2.57 -8.26
CA GLY A 93 -5.90 2.14 -8.68
C GLY A 93 -5.10 1.43 -7.60
N ARG A 94 -3.85 1.09 -7.92
CA ARG A 94 -2.91 0.46 -6.99
C ARG A 94 -1.96 1.49 -6.40
N ALA A 95 -1.76 1.44 -5.10
CA ALA A 95 -0.77 2.26 -4.39
C ALA A 95 0.66 1.75 -4.71
N GLN A 96 1.29 2.29 -5.76
CA GLN A 96 2.61 1.82 -6.19
C GLN A 96 3.71 2.21 -5.20
N THR A 97 3.76 3.50 -4.88
CA THR A 97 4.77 4.06 -3.96
C THR A 97 4.09 5.05 -3.03
N ILE A 98 4.43 4.95 -1.75
CA ILE A 98 3.92 5.80 -0.68
C ILE A 98 5.12 6.47 -0.02
N ARG A 99 5.09 7.78 0.10
CA ARG A 99 6.14 8.58 0.73
C ARG A 99 5.54 9.57 1.71
N ALA A 100 5.71 9.29 2.99
CA ALA A 100 5.36 10.26 4.03
C ALA A 100 6.37 11.43 4.04
N VAL A 101 5.87 12.65 4.16
CA VAL A 101 6.67 13.87 4.28
C VAL A 101 6.25 14.61 5.54
N GLY A 102 6.92 14.27 6.65
CA GLY A 102 6.54 14.74 7.96
C GLY A 102 5.23 14.13 8.45
N LYS A 103 4.54 14.83 9.35
CA LYS A 103 3.30 14.35 10.00
C LYS A 103 2.02 14.82 9.31
N LYS A 104 2.14 15.79 8.40
CA LYS A 104 1.02 16.54 7.83
C LYS A 104 0.85 16.31 6.33
N MET A 105 1.77 15.59 5.71
CA MET A 105 1.76 15.40 4.27
C MET A 105 2.26 14.01 3.90
N ALA A 106 1.65 13.42 2.88
CA ALA A 106 2.10 12.20 2.23
C ALA A 106 1.88 12.30 0.73
N PHE A 107 2.82 11.77 -0.04
CA PHE A 107 2.69 11.58 -1.48
C PHE A 107 2.45 10.12 -1.78
N LEU A 108 1.53 9.88 -2.69
CA LEU A 108 1.15 8.55 -3.15
C LEU A 108 1.19 8.53 -4.67
N VAL A 109 1.79 7.51 -5.25
CA VAL A 109 1.70 7.27 -6.70
C VAL A 109 0.66 6.18 -6.92
N VAL A 110 -0.42 6.53 -7.60
CA VAL A 110 -1.49 5.60 -7.95
C VAL A 110 -1.28 5.12 -9.38
N ARG A 111 -1.22 3.79 -9.54
CA ARG A 111 -1.07 3.13 -10.84
C ARG A 111 -2.36 2.45 -11.25
N GLU A 112 -2.75 2.70 -12.49
CA GLU A 112 -3.75 1.92 -13.19
C GLU A 112 -3.16 1.45 -14.52
N ARG A 113 -2.99 0.13 -14.67
CA ARG A 113 -2.34 -0.48 -15.83
C ARG A 113 -0.95 0.15 -16.07
N GLY A 114 -0.76 0.83 -17.21
CA GLY A 114 0.49 1.51 -17.59
C GLY A 114 0.53 3.00 -17.26
N PHE A 115 -0.52 3.56 -16.66
CA PHE A 115 -0.59 4.98 -16.31
C PHE A 115 -0.44 5.19 -14.80
N THR A 116 0.21 6.28 -14.43
CA THR A 116 0.46 6.67 -13.05
C THR A 116 0.13 8.14 -12.83
N VAL A 117 -0.46 8.44 -11.68
CA VAL A 117 -0.75 9.81 -11.24
C VAL A 117 -0.24 10.03 -9.82
N GLN A 118 0.26 11.25 -9.56
CA GLN A 118 0.63 11.67 -8.22
C GLN A 118 -0.62 12.09 -7.45
N VAL A 119 -0.71 11.61 -6.22
CA VAL A 119 -1.77 11.90 -5.27
C VAL A 119 -1.14 12.55 -4.06
N VAL A 120 -1.65 13.73 -3.70
CA VAL A 120 -1.15 14.56 -2.61
C VAL A 120 -2.16 14.52 -1.47
N VAL A 121 -1.70 14.10 -0.31
CA VAL A 121 -2.49 14.05 0.92
C VAL A 121 -1.87 15.02 1.91
N THR A 122 -2.50 16.17 2.11
CA THR A 122 -2.02 17.21 3.03
C THR A 122 -3.11 17.51 4.05
N GLU A 123 -2.74 17.67 5.32
CA GLU A 123 -3.65 18.10 6.39
C GLU A 123 -4.35 19.39 5.96
N GLN A 124 -5.67 19.32 5.85
CA GLN A 124 -6.53 20.43 5.48
C GLN A 124 -7.73 20.43 6.42
N ALA A 125 -8.00 21.59 7.02
CA ALA A 125 -9.15 21.78 7.90
C ALA A 125 -10.43 21.27 7.21
N ASP A 126 -11.23 20.51 7.94
CA ASP A 126 -12.54 19.99 7.53
C ASP A 126 -12.55 18.99 6.35
N VAL A 127 -11.39 18.64 5.79
CA VAL A 127 -11.29 17.70 4.65
C VAL A 127 -10.37 16.51 4.96
N VAL A 128 -9.13 16.79 5.37
CA VAL A 128 -8.08 15.78 5.60
C VAL A 128 -7.49 15.96 7.00
N SER A 129 -7.70 14.98 7.87
CA SER A 129 -7.12 14.95 9.21
C SER A 129 -5.65 14.48 9.22
N ARG A 130 -4.95 14.70 10.33
CA ARG A 130 -3.60 14.13 10.53
C ARG A 130 -3.63 12.60 10.57
N GLN A 131 -4.70 12.04 11.10
CA GLN A 131 -4.92 10.62 11.21
C GLN A 131 -5.10 10.01 9.81
N MET A 132 -5.77 10.70 8.89
CA MET A 132 -5.83 10.30 7.48
C MET A 132 -4.44 10.25 6.83
N VAL A 133 -3.60 11.27 7.05
CA VAL A 133 -2.21 11.26 6.55
C VAL A 133 -1.43 10.08 7.13
N LYS A 134 -1.56 9.81 8.44
CA LYS A 134 -0.94 8.65 9.11
C LYS A 134 -1.43 7.32 8.55
N TYR A 135 -2.73 7.20 8.27
CA TYR A 135 -3.34 6.02 7.66
C TYR A 135 -2.78 5.77 6.25
N VAL A 136 -2.74 6.80 5.40
CA VAL A 136 -2.19 6.69 4.04
C VAL A 136 -0.71 6.30 4.07
N ALA A 137 0.07 6.89 4.99
CA ALA A 137 1.48 6.54 5.17
C ALA A 137 1.71 5.08 5.62
N ALA A 138 0.71 4.46 6.25
CA ALA A 138 0.74 3.08 6.72
C ALA A 138 0.12 2.07 5.74
N LEU A 139 -0.32 2.51 4.56
CA LEU A 139 -0.81 1.60 3.51
C LEU A 139 0.31 0.71 2.98
N ASN A 140 -0.03 -0.53 2.65
CA ASN A 140 0.91 -1.44 2.01
C ASN A 140 1.01 -1.12 0.51
N ARG A 141 2.22 -1.21 -0.05
CA ARG A 141 2.43 -1.09 -1.50
C ARG A 141 1.61 -2.15 -2.23
N GLU A 142 1.09 -1.79 -3.40
CA GLU A 142 0.19 -2.59 -4.24
C GLU A 142 -1.23 -2.82 -3.69
N SER A 143 -1.62 -2.13 -2.61
CA SER A 143 -3.01 -2.11 -2.15
C SER A 143 -3.91 -1.45 -3.19
N ILE A 144 -5.11 -1.98 -3.39
CA ILE A 144 -6.13 -1.38 -4.26
C ILE A 144 -6.88 -0.34 -3.45
N ILE A 145 -6.93 0.89 -3.96
CA ILE A 145 -7.53 2.03 -3.31
C ILE A 145 -8.47 2.77 -4.25
N ASP A 146 -9.45 3.44 -3.64
CA ASP A 146 -10.30 4.44 -4.27
C ASP A 146 -9.92 5.81 -3.71
N VAL A 147 -9.69 6.76 -4.62
CA VAL A 147 -9.30 8.12 -4.29
C VAL A 147 -10.32 9.07 -4.87
N GLU A 148 -11.01 9.80 -4.00
CA GLU A 148 -11.83 10.97 -4.37
C GLU A 148 -11.00 12.22 -4.11
N GLY A 149 -10.84 13.08 -5.11
CA GLY A 149 -10.03 14.28 -4.98
C GLY A 149 -10.24 15.28 -6.09
N ILE A 150 -9.60 16.44 -5.96
CA ILE A 150 -9.63 17.53 -6.93
C ILE A 150 -8.36 17.48 -7.76
N VAL A 151 -8.47 17.56 -9.09
CA VAL A 151 -7.30 17.62 -9.97
C VAL A 151 -6.65 19.00 -9.87
N SER A 152 -5.36 19.05 -9.55
CA SER A 152 -4.55 20.26 -9.60
C SER A 152 -3.38 20.12 -10.58
N VAL A 153 -2.94 21.25 -11.12
CA VAL A 153 -1.75 21.32 -11.96
C VAL A 153 -0.60 21.84 -11.10
N PRO A 154 0.44 21.03 -10.83
CA PRO A 154 1.56 21.48 -10.02
C PRO A 154 2.39 22.53 -10.77
N ALA A 155 3.01 23.45 -10.04
CA ALA A 155 3.88 24.47 -10.61
C ALA A 155 5.17 23.87 -11.21
N GLU A 156 5.67 22.78 -10.60
CA GLU A 156 6.81 22.03 -11.10
C GLU A 156 6.35 20.76 -11.83
N PRO A 157 6.96 20.42 -12.98
CA PRO A 157 6.54 19.26 -13.76
C PRO A 157 6.84 17.94 -13.03
N ILE A 158 5.84 17.07 -12.96
CA ILE A 158 5.97 15.74 -12.34
C ILE A 158 6.86 14.85 -13.21
N LYS A 159 7.99 14.42 -12.65
CA LYS A 159 8.93 13.48 -13.30
C LYS A 159 8.61 12.01 -13.00
N GLY A 160 7.98 11.73 -11.86
CA GLY A 160 7.74 10.36 -11.36
C GLY A 160 6.42 9.72 -11.80
N ALA A 161 5.61 10.40 -12.61
CA ALA A 161 4.29 9.94 -13.05
C ALA A 161 4.09 10.17 -14.55
N SER A 162 3.26 9.33 -15.18
CA SER A 162 2.89 9.49 -16.58
C SER A 162 2.06 10.75 -16.77
N GLN A 163 1.08 10.98 -15.89
CA GLN A 163 0.22 12.15 -15.94
C GLN A 163 0.94 13.38 -15.40
N LYS A 164 0.67 14.55 -16.02
CA LYS A 164 1.26 15.85 -15.64
C LYS A 164 0.39 16.67 -14.68
N VAL A 165 -0.64 16.04 -14.15
CA VAL A 165 -1.52 16.59 -13.11
C VAL A 165 -1.37 15.77 -11.84
N GLU A 166 -1.81 16.34 -10.72
CA GLU A 166 -1.88 15.65 -9.43
C GLU A 166 -3.31 15.70 -8.87
N ILE A 167 -3.61 14.81 -7.93
CA ILE A 167 -4.91 14.77 -7.24
C ILE A 167 -4.72 15.21 -5.80
N GLN A 168 -5.39 16.29 -5.40
CA GLN A 168 -5.55 16.70 -4.00
C GLN A 168 -6.66 15.87 -3.36
N VAL A 169 -6.29 14.99 -2.43
CA VAL A 169 -7.23 14.02 -1.86
C VAL A 169 -8.26 14.70 -0.98
N ARG A 170 -9.52 14.25 -1.11
CA ARG A 170 -10.61 14.53 -0.17
C ARG A 170 -11.03 13.28 0.60
N LYS A 171 -11.12 12.13 -0.07
CA LYS A 171 -11.42 10.84 0.56
C LYS A 171 -10.53 9.75 -0.03
N LEU A 172 -10.16 8.78 0.80
CA LEU A 172 -9.34 7.65 0.36
C LEU A 172 -9.74 6.36 1.08
N TYR A 173 -10.23 5.39 0.31
CA TYR A 173 -10.63 4.09 0.84
C TYR A 173 -9.72 3.00 0.30
N CYS A 174 -9.32 2.08 1.18
CA CYS A 174 -8.59 0.87 0.80
C CYS A 174 -9.61 -0.24 0.54
N ILE A 175 -9.72 -0.64 -0.72
CA ILE A 175 -10.64 -1.68 -1.19
C ILE A 175 -10.07 -3.06 -0.90
N SER A 176 -8.77 -3.22 -1.13
CA SER A 176 -8.06 -4.48 -0.89
C SER A 176 -6.64 -4.17 -0.45
N ARG A 177 -6.36 -4.40 0.83
CA ARG A 177 -5.04 -4.22 1.41
C ARG A 177 -4.09 -5.30 0.91
N ALA A 178 -2.94 -4.90 0.41
CA ALA A 178 -1.89 -5.83 -0.01
C ALA A 178 -1.17 -6.44 1.19
N VAL A 179 -0.45 -7.54 0.95
CA VAL A 179 0.46 -8.11 1.96
C VAL A 179 1.65 -7.18 2.20
N PRO A 180 2.15 -7.01 3.44
CA PRO A 180 3.24 -6.08 3.73
C PRO A 180 4.56 -6.45 3.00
N THR A 181 4.86 -7.74 2.93
CA THR A 181 6.06 -8.26 2.27
C THR A 181 5.71 -8.75 0.87
N LEU A 182 6.03 -7.95 -0.14
CA LEU A 182 5.84 -8.33 -1.54
C LEU A 182 6.95 -9.31 -1.97
N PRO A 183 6.61 -10.39 -2.72
CA PRO A 183 7.60 -11.35 -3.21
C PRO A 183 8.53 -10.75 -4.28
N ILE A 184 8.07 -9.70 -4.97
CA ILE A 184 8.83 -8.96 -5.97
C ILE A 184 8.43 -7.48 -5.88
N ASN A 185 9.40 -6.57 -6.01
CA ASN A 185 9.12 -5.14 -6.16
C ASN A 185 8.96 -4.80 -7.64
N LEU A 186 7.94 -4.00 -7.96
CA LEU A 186 7.74 -3.55 -9.33
C LEU A 186 8.91 -2.69 -9.83
N GLU A 187 9.48 -1.85 -8.98
CA GLU A 187 10.61 -0.99 -9.32
C GLU A 187 11.85 -1.80 -9.72
N ASP A 188 12.06 -2.97 -9.10
CA ASP A 188 13.18 -3.85 -9.44
C ASP A 188 12.88 -4.61 -10.74
N ALA A 189 11.64 -5.06 -10.93
CA ALA A 189 11.21 -5.76 -12.14
C ALA A 189 11.16 -4.88 -13.40
N ALA A 190 11.00 -3.56 -13.23
CA ALA A 190 10.93 -2.60 -14.33
C ALA A 190 12.30 -2.09 -14.81
N ARG A 191 13.39 -2.41 -14.10
CA ARG A 191 14.74 -1.97 -14.48
C ARG A 191 15.22 -2.69 -15.73
N SER A 192 15.85 -1.94 -16.62
CA SER A 192 16.57 -2.48 -17.77
C SER A 192 17.90 -3.12 -17.35
N GLU A 193 18.41 -4.06 -18.16
CA GLU A 193 19.72 -4.68 -17.92
C GLU A 193 20.86 -3.64 -17.82
N ALA A 194 20.78 -2.57 -18.60
CA ALA A 194 21.73 -1.47 -18.57
C ALA A 194 21.74 -0.70 -17.23
N GLU A 195 20.57 -0.50 -16.62
CA GLU A 195 20.46 0.16 -15.31
C GLU A 195 20.95 -0.75 -14.18
N ILE A 196 20.70 -2.06 -14.30
CA ILE A 196 21.23 -3.05 -13.37
C ILE A 196 22.77 -3.05 -13.42
N GLN A 197 23.35 -3.05 -14.62
CA GLN A 197 24.80 -3.02 -14.81
C GLN A 197 25.43 -1.74 -14.22
N ARG A 198 24.83 -0.56 -14.46
CA ARG A 198 25.31 0.71 -13.89
C ARG A 198 25.22 0.79 -12.37
N ALA A 199 24.30 0.06 -11.74
CA ALA A 199 24.18 0.04 -10.28
C ALA A 199 25.14 -0.94 -9.60
N LEU A 200 25.76 -1.85 -10.37
CA LEU A 200 26.75 -2.82 -9.92
C LEU A 200 28.19 -2.29 -10.00
N GLU A 201 28.43 -1.26 -10.83
CA GLU A 201 29.68 -0.49 -10.94
C GLU A 201 29.77 0.59 -9.85
#